data_AF-A0A4Q2V385-F1
#
_entry.id   AF-A0A4Q2V385-F1
#
_cell.length_a   1.000
_cell.length_b   1.000
_cell.length_c   1.000
_cell.angle_alpha   90.00
_cell.angle_beta   90.00
_cell.angle_gamma   90.00
#
_symmetry.space_group_name_H-M   'P 1'
#
loop_
_entity.id
_entity.type
_entity.pdbx_description
1 polymer ?
#
loop_
_entity_poly.entity_id
_entity_poly.type
_entity_poly.pdbx_seq_one_letter_code
_entity_poly.pdbx_strand_id
1 'polypeptide(L)'
;MAEPITWTVVAIEIGKGALAWVGTKVMEGLFGTRKPNYARLQAESIKQLAVVFQKALEAERLQEATDKLNSLVRNIENYNNAPLTSLFRLHDAANDSLDLLSTLASLGYPGLPSYLVAASVRITILQELHLVAGDQGELLNIILHIRDSIDECENSMAKAFQMFQGMSTSPTAIVDKWVASFNGEGIWGRTRASVLDQQRKLSEAFRKAQLDPNEALYEKVLKEWFGIREVTIERATLAGIEVPRALTVAPNFQSWILHTGTPLHETDNTFQFTFTDWNGDGRPDLVAIKKSKTGTKSTEVHILSGASNFQSWILQTGTPLHETDDTFQFMVTDWNGDGRPDLVAIKKSKTGTKSTEVHILSGASNFQSWILQTGTPLHETDDTFQFMVTDWNGDGRPDLVAIKMSKTGTNSTEVHVLSGASNFQSWILQTGTALHETDEQYQFIIADWKGRGRQDLVVVNKGKPGADSTEVYTLSGFSNYQNYTLKTKTGLHRTDGGFEFAMVNWNGTGNSDLVAIKKRVTGSNSTEVHILAG
;
A
#
# COMPACT_ATOMS: atom_id res chain seq x y z
N MET A 1 -9.17 -38.00 -11.52
CA MET A 1 -9.54 -38.45 -10.17
C MET A 1 -8.29 -38.38 -9.32
N ALA A 2 -8.13 -37.31 -8.56
CA ALA A 2 -7.15 -37.19 -7.48
C ALA A 2 -7.95 -37.12 -6.18
N GLU A 3 -7.52 -37.85 -5.15
CA GLU A 3 -8.24 -37.99 -3.87
C GLU A 3 -8.41 -36.63 -3.16
N PRO A 4 -9.59 -36.33 -2.56
CA PRO A 4 -9.84 -35.08 -1.81
C PRO A 4 -9.13 -34.99 -0.44
N ILE A 5 -8.34 -35.99 -0.05
CA ILE A 5 -8.18 -36.36 1.38
C ILE A 5 -7.06 -35.61 2.12
N THR A 6 -6.15 -34.90 1.46
CA THR A 6 -4.89 -34.50 2.13
C THR A 6 -4.82 -33.04 2.64
N TRP A 7 -5.62 -32.11 2.12
CA TRP A 7 -5.44 -30.69 2.44
C TRP A 7 -6.11 -30.27 3.76
N THR A 8 -7.25 -30.86 4.12
CA THR A 8 -8.04 -30.45 5.29
C THR A 8 -7.38 -30.84 6.62
N VAL A 9 -6.81 -32.05 6.71
CA VAL A 9 -6.10 -32.51 7.93
C VAL A 9 -4.80 -31.72 8.14
N VAL A 10 -4.07 -31.40 7.07
CA VAL A 10 -2.87 -30.55 7.14
C VAL A 10 -3.23 -29.13 7.59
N ALA A 11 -4.32 -28.55 7.08
CA ALA A 11 -4.77 -27.22 7.49
C ALA A 11 -5.20 -27.16 8.97
N ILE A 12 -5.81 -28.23 9.48
CA ILE A 12 -6.21 -28.39 10.89
C ILE A 12 -4.99 -28.47 11.82
N GLU A 13 -3.96 -29.25 11.47
CA GLU A 13 -2.73 -29.35 12.26
C GLU A 13 -1.93 -28.04 12.25
N ILE A 14 -1.98 -27.27 11.15
CA ILE A 14 -1.44 -25.91 11.08
C ILE A 14 -2.21 -24.97 12.04
N GLY A 15 -3.54 -25.09 12.12
CA GLY A 15 -4.38 -24.32 13.07
C GLY A 15 -4.05 -24.57 14.54
N LYS A 16 -3.81 -25.83 14.92
CA LYS A 16 -3.35 -26.21 16.28
C LYS A 16 -1.97 -25.62 16.59
N GLY A 17 -1.04 -25.65 15.63
CA GLY A 17 0.29 -25.06 15.76
C GLY A 17 0.28 -23.53 15.92
N ALA A 18 -0.62 -22.83 15.22
CA ALA A 18 -0.76 -21.38 15.29
C ALA A 18 -1.29 -20.89 16.65
N LEU A 19 -2.30 -21.58 17.23
CA LEU A 19 -2.81 -21.26 18.58
C LEU A 19 -1.76 -21.49 19.66
N ALA A 20 -0.97 -22.56 19.55
CA ALA A 20 0.15 -22.83 20.46
C ALA A 20 1.25 -21.75 20.35
N TRP A 21 1.49 -21.21 19.15
CA TRP A 21 2.42 -20.10 18.92
C TRP A 21 1.94 -18.79 19.55
N VAL A 22 0.66 -18.41 19.39
CA VAL A 22 0.07 -17.24 20.06
C VAL A 22 0.18 -17.37 21.57
N GLY A 23 -0.17 -18.53 22.12
CA GLY A 23 -0.01 -18.81 23.55
C GLY A 23 1.45 -18.64 24.02
N THR A 24 2.42 -19.12 23.24
CA THR A 24 3.85 -18.98 23.57
C THR A 24 4.33 -17.53 23.51
N LYS A 25 3.93 -16.75 22.50
CA LYS A 25 4.33 -15.34 22.35
C LYS A 25 3.70 -14.43 23.40
N VAL A 26 2.44 -14.70 23.73
CA VAL A 26 1.76 -14.06 24.87
C VAL A 26 2.50 -14.40 26.17
N MET A 27 2.90 -15.65 26.40
CA MET A 27 3.67 -16.06 27.58
C MET A 27 5.08 -15.45 27.65
N GLU A 28 5.80 -15.31 26.54
CA GLU A 28 7.08 -14.59 26.49
C GLU A 28 6.92 -13.09 26.80
N GLY A 29 5.86 -12.45 26.30
CA GLY A 29 5.51 -11.06 26.63
C GLY A 29 5.02 -10.87 28.07
N LEU A 30 4.46 -11.92 28.68
CA LEU A 30 4.01 -11.94 30.07
C LEU A 30 5.18 -12.05 31.08
N PHE A 31 6.25 -12.76 30.72
CA PHE A 31 7.31 -13.17 31.66
C PHE A 31 8.73 -12.72 31.27
N GLY A 32 8.86 -11.80 30.31
CA GLY A 32 10.13 -11.17 29.93
C GLY A 32 10.88 -10.54 31.11
N THR A 33 12.18 -10.82 31.19
CA THR A 33 13.07 -10.56 32.31
C THR A 33 13.51 -9.09 32.46
N ARG A 34 12.66 -8.20 33.01
CA ARG A 34 13.14 -6.91 33.57
C ARG A 34 12.46 -6.56 34.91
N LYS A 35 13.29 -6.29 35.93
CA LYS A 35 12.88 -6.00 37.32
C LYS A 35 12.04 -4.69 37.41
N PRO A 36 10.92 -4.64 38.17
CA PRO A 36 10.10 -3.43 38.28
C PRO A 36 10.70 -2.37 39.23
N ASN A 37 10.45 -1.09 38.92
CA ASN A 37 10.79 0.07 39.75
C ASN A 37 9.52 0.62 40.43
N TYR A 38 9.51 0.65 41.77
CA TYR A 38 8.31 0.73 42.62
C TYR A 38 7.70 2.13 42.81
N ALA A 39 8.21 3.18 42.17
CA ALA A 39 7.76 4.56 42.41
C ALA A 39 6.67 5.10 41.44
N ARG A 40 6.25 4.35 40.42
CA ARG A 40 5.26 4.78 39.40
C ARG A 40 3.84 4.22 39.58
N LEU A 41 3.56 3.56 40.71
CA LEU A 41 2.50 2.56 40.77
C LEU A 41 1.04 3.07 40.81
N GLN A 42 0.67 4.33 41.07
CA GLN A 42 -0.77 4.63 41.20
C GLN A 42 -1.53 4.78 39.87
N ALA A 43 -0.95 5.38 38.82
CA ALA A 43 -1.55 5.38 37.48
C ALA A 43 -1.23 4.10 36.69
N GLU A 44 -0.07 3.50 36.98
CA GLU A 44 0.38 2.25 36.36
C GLU A 44 -0.40 1.04 36.89
N SER A 45 -0.88 1.05 38.14
CA SER A 45 -1.70 -0.05 38.68
C SER A 45 -3.05 -0.19 37.99
N ILE A 46 -3.68 0.92 37.58
CA ILE A 46 -4.95 0.88 36.81
C ILE A 46 -4.69 0.35 35.41
N LYS A 47 -3.59 0.75 34.76
CA LYS A 47 -3.14 0.18 33.48
C LYS A 47 -2.78 -1.30 33.60
N GLN A 48 -2.09 -1.70 34.67
CA GLN A 48 -1.72 -3.09 34.92
C GLN A 48 -2.95 -3.95 35.23
N LEU A 49 -3.95 -3.43 35.93
CA LEU A 49 -5.26 -4.08 36.11
C LEU A 49 -5.99 -4.23 34.78
N ALA A 50 -6.07 -3.17 33.96
CA ALA A 50 -6.66 -3.24 32.63
C ALA A 50 -5.93 -4.25 31.74
N VAL A 51 -4.60 -4.31 31.81
CA VAL A 51 -3.77 -5.29 31.12
C VAL A 51 -4.03 -6.70 31.62
N VAL A 52 -4.15 -6.92 32.94
CA VAL A 52 -4.48 -8.25 33.52
C VAL A 52 -5.91 -8.68 33.14
N PHE A 53 -6.88 -7.76 33.14
CA PHE A 53 -8.24 -8.02 32.69
C PHE A 53 -8.31 -8.32 31.19
N GLN A 54 -7.59 -7.55 30.38
CA GLN A 54 -7.46 -7.79 28.95
C GLN A 54 -6.82 -9.15 28.68
N LYS A 55 -5.77 -9.51 29.44
CA LYS A 55 -5.12 -10.83 29.37
C LYS A 55 -6.04 -11.98 29.79
N ALA A 56 -6.86 -11.77 30.82
CA ALA A 56 -7.85 -12.76 31.25
C ALA A 56 -8.95 -12.94 30.20
N LEU A 57 -9.42 -11.84 29.61
CA LEU A 57 -10.39 -11.85 28.51
C LEU A 57 -9.81 -12.52 27.25
N GLU A 58 -8.55 -12.25 26.93
CA GLU A 58 -7.82 -12.91 25.84
C GLU A 58 -7.67 -14.41 26.10
N ALA A 59 -7.37 -14.82 27.33
CA ALA A 59 -7.28 -16.23 27.70
C ALA A 59 -8.64 -16.96 27.60
N GLU A 60 -9.73 -16.32 28.01
CA GLU A 60 -11.09 -16.86 27.86
C GLU A 60 -11.47 -17.01 26.37
N ARG A 61 -11.19 -15.98 25.56
CA ARG A 61 -11.39 -16.03 24.10
C ARG A 61 -10.54 -17.12 23.44
N LEU A 62 -9.31 -17.31 23.89
CA LEU A 62 -8.42 -18.36 23.37
C LEU A 62 -8.93 -19.75 23.73
N GLN A 63 -9.49 -19.91 24.93
CA GLN A 63 -10.15 -21.14 25.35
C GLN A 63 -11.40 -21.41 24.49
N GLU A 64 -12.24 -20.40 24.26
CA GLU A 64 -13.41 -20.50 23.38
C GLU A 64 -13.00 -20.90 21.95
N ALA A 65 -11.94 -20.28 21.41
CA ALA A 65 -11.39 -20.62 20.10
C ALA A 65 -10.87 -22.07 20.06
N THR A 66 -10.26 -22.54 21.14
CA THR A 66 -9.76 -23.92 21.29
C THR A 66 -10.91 -24.92 21.29
N ASP A 67 -11.99 -24.63 22.02
CA ASP A 67 -13.16 -25.50 22.09
C ASP A 67 -13.88 -25.59 20.73
N LYS A 68 -14.00 -24.47 20.01
CA LYS A 68 -14.52 -24.44 18.64
C LYS A 68 -13.66 -25.22 17.66
N LEU A 69 -12.33 -25.08 17.73
CA LEU A 69 -11.42 -25.87 16.91
C LEU A 69 -11.55 -27.37 17.19
N ASN A 70 -11.69 -27.77 18.46
CA ASN A 70 -11.90 -29.16 18.83
C ASN A 70 -13.24 -29.70 18.30
N SER A 71 -14.30 -28.88 18.29
CA SER A 71 -15.57 -29.23 17.65
C SER A 71 -15.41 -29.45 16.15
N LEU A 72 -14.75 -28.50 15.48
CA LEU A 72 -14.47 -28.54 14.05
C LEU A 72 -13.71 -29.81 13.65
N VAL A 73 -12.63 -30.14 14.38
CA VAL A 73 -11.83 -31.35 14.18
C VAL A 73 -12.71 -32.59 14.24
N ARG A 74 -13.51 -32.74 15.31
CA ARG A 74 -14.39 -33.90 15.48
C ARG A 74 -15.43 -34.01 14.36
N ASN A 75 -16.00 -32.90 13.92
CA ASN A 75 -17.01 -32.90 12.87
C ASN A 75 -16.42 -33.34 11.52
N ILE A 76 -15.23 -32.84 11.17
CA ILE A 76 -14.52 -33.22 9.94
C ILE A 76 -14.03 -34.67 9.99
N GLU A 77 -13.48 -35.14 11.11
CA GLU A 77 -13.05 -36.53 11.28
C GLU A 77 -14.23 -37.50 11.10
N ASN A 78 -15.38 -37.19 11.72
CA ASN A 78 -16.58 -38.00 11.57
C ASN A 78 -17.13 -37.98 10.14
N TYR A 79 -17.05 -36.83 9.46
CA TYR A 79 -17.41 -36.73 8.05
C TYR A 79 -16.52 -37.61 7.17
N ASN A 80 -15.19 -37.50 7.31
CA ASN A 80 -14.23 -38.28 6.54
C ASN A 80 -14.40 -39.80 6.73
N ASN A 81 -14.80 -40.24 7.92
CA ASN A 81 -15.07 -41.65 8.21
C ASN A 81 -16.37 -42.17 7.57
N ALA A 82 -17.35 -41.32 7.28
CA ALA A 82 -18.63 -41.74 6.71
C ALA A 82 -19.31 -40.67 5.81
N PRO A 83 -18.70 -40.22 4.69
CA PRO A 83 -19.12 -39.02 3.96
C PRO A 83 -20.56 -39.07 3.46
N LEU A 84 -20.99 -40.24 2.97
CA LEU A 84 -22.32 -40.46 2.39
C LEU A 84 -23.48 -40.32 3.38
N THR A 85 -23.23 -40.41 4.69
CA THR A 85 -24.29 -40.41 5.73
C THR A 85 -24.18 -39.25 6.71
N SER A 86 -23.19 -38.37 6.51
CA SER A 86 -22.81 -37.37 7.52
C SER A 86 -22.62 -35.97 6.93
N LEU A 87 -23.22 -35.68 5.78
CA LEU A 87 -23.17 -34.35 5.14
C LEU A 87 -23.58 -33.21 6.10
N PHE A 88 -24.52 -33.44 7.02
CA PHE A 88 -24.91 -32.45 8.04
C PHE A 88 -23.72 -32.01 8.92
N ARG A 89 -22.73 -32.88 9.17
CA ARG A 89 -21.53 -32.55 9.94
C ARG A 89 -20.61 -31.58 9.20
N LEU A 90 -20.62 -31.61 7.86
CA LEU A 90 -19.88 -30.65 7.05
C LEU A 90 -20.53 -29.26 7.12
N HIS A 91 -21.86 -29.19 7.20
CA HIS A 91 -22.58 -27.95 7.52
C HIS A 91 -22.29 -27.46 8.94
N ASP A 92 -22.28 -28.35 9.94
CA ASP A 92 -21.91 -27.99 11.31
C ASP A 92 -20.46 -27.47 11.37
N ALA A 93 -19.53 -28.12 10.68
CA ALA A 93 -18.15 -27.66 10.54
C ALA A 93 -18.06 -26.28 9.86
N ALA A 94 -18.89 -26.02 8.85
CA ALA A 94 -18.97 -24.70 8.25
C ALA A 94 -19.44 -23.66 9.28
N ASN A 95 -20.46 -23.93 10.10
CA ASN A 95 -20.90 -23.00 11.14
C ASN A 95 -19.83 -22.79 12.23
N ASP A 96 -19.24 -23.87 12.75
CA ASP A 96 -18.18 -23.82 13.75
C ASP A 96 -16.97 -22.99 13.26
N SER A 97 -16.62 -23.11 11.98
CA SER A 97 -15.52 -22.34 11.38
C SER A 97 -15.82 -20.83 11.30
N LEU A 98 -17.08 -20.43 11.09
CA LEU A 98 -17.48 -19.03 11.07
C LEU A 98 -17.41 -18.40 12.48
N ASP A 99 -17.86 -19.16 13.48
CA ASP A 99 -17.80 -18.73 14.87
C ASP A 99 -16.36 -18.62 15.37
N LEU A 100 -15.49 -19.55 14.96
CA LEU A 100 -14.06 -19.51 15.26
C LEU A 100 -13.42 -18.23 14.71
N LEU A 101 -13.76 -17.86 13.47
CA LEU A 101 -13.25 -16.64 12.85
C LEU A 101 -13.65 -15.39 13.59
N SER A 102 -14.90 -15.30 14.02
CA SER A 102 -15.40 -14.16 14.80
C SER A 102 -14.61 -14.00 16.10
N THR A 103 -14.32 -15.11 16.79
CA THR A 103 -13.49 -15.09 18.01
C THR A 103 -12.05 -14.65 17.69
N LEU A 104 -11.43 -15.20 16.64
CA LEU A 104 -10.04 -14.89 16.29
C LEU A 104 -9.85 -13.46 15.76
N ALA A 105 -10.80 -12.94 14.98
CA ALA A 105 -10.82 -11.55 14.53
C ALA A 105 -10.80 -10.57 15.71
N SER A 106 -11.52 -10.91 16.80
CA SER A 106 -11.57 -10.08 18.00
C SER A 106 -10.23 -9.96 18.74
N LEU A 107 -9.25 -10.82 18.45
CA LEU A 107 -7.89 -10.75 18.99
C LEU A 107 -7.04 -9.69 18.26
N GLY A 108 -7.51 -9.19 17.10
CA GLY A 108 -6.83 -8.19 16.30
C GLY A 108 -5.45 -8.65 15.81
N TYR A 109 -4.51 -7.72 15.73
CA TYR A 109 -3.20 -7.96 15.15
C TYR A 109 -2.40 -9.12 15.76
N PRO A 110 -2.32 -9.31 17.10
CA PRO A 110 -1.64 -10.46 17.70
C PRO A 110 -2.23 -11.83 17.29
N GLY A 111 -3.54 -11.88 17.01
CA GLY A 111 -4.24 -13.09 16.57
C GLY A 111 -4.28 -13.28 15.05
N LEU A 112 -3.75 -12.33 14.27
CA LEU A 112 -3.83 -12.33 12.81
C LEU A 112 -3.28 -13.64 12.17
N PRO A 113 -2.13 -14.20 12.61
CA PRO A 113 -1.67 -15.47 12.08
C PRO A 113 -2.68 -16.61 12.26
N SER A 114 -3.30 -16.72 13.43
CA SER A 114 -4.32 -17.73 13.71
C SER A 114 -5.60 -17.48 12.90
N TYR A 115 -6.01 -16.23 12.77
CA TYR A 115 -7.16 -15.83 11.95
C TYR A 115 -6.96 -16.24 10.48
N LEU A 116 -5.81 -15.92 9.88
CA LEU A 116 -5.50 -16.25 8.49
C LEU A 116 -5.56 -17.77 8.22
N VAL A 117 -5.07 -18.57 9.17
CA VAL A 117 -5.16 -20.03 9.07
C VAL A 117 -6.61 -20.49 9.17
N ALA A 118 -7.37 -20.02 10.15
CA ALA A 118 -8.79 -20.38 10.30
C ALA A 118 -9.62 -19.97 9.08
N ALA A 119 -9.32 -18.82 8.46
CA ALA A 119 -10.04 -18.34 7.30
C ALA A 119 -9.73 -19.20 6.07
N SER A 120 -8.49 -19.67 5.94
CA SER A 120 -8.11 -20.64 4.92
C SER A 120 -8.81 -21.99 5.11
N VAL A 121 -8.90 -22.48 6.35
CA VAL A 121 -9.65 -23.70 6.68
C VAL A 121 -11.12 -23.59 6.28
N ARG A 122 -11.75 -22.44 6.57
CA ARG A 122 -13.14 -22.19 6.18
C ARG A 122 -13.33 -22.24 4.66
N ILE A 123 -12.44 -21.61 3.89
CA ILE A 123 -12.49 -21.67 2.41
C ILE A 123 -12.46 -23.13 1.94
N THR A 124 -11.59 -23.97 2.51
CA THR A 124 -11.52 -25.40 2.18
C THR A 124 -12.82 -26.13 2.50
N ILE A 125 -13.44 -25.87 3.66
CA ILE A 125 -14.72 -26.49 4.05
C ILE A 125 -15.83 -26.10 3.06
N LEU A 126 -15.93 -24.83 2.69
CA LEU A 126 -16.94 -24.36 1.74
C LEU A 126 -16.72 -24.95 0.33
N GLN A 127 -15.47 -25.11 -0.10
CA GLN A 127 -15.15 -25.77 -1.37
C GLN A 127 -15.56 -27.25 -1.38
N GLU A 128 -15.30 -27.97 -0.28
CA GLU A 128 -15.73 -29.36 -0.14
C GLU A 128 -17.26 -29.47 -0.10
N LEU A 129 -17.92 -28.55 0.60
CA LEU A 129 -19.39 -28.50 0.65
C LEU A 129 -19.99 -28.29 -0.74
N HIS A 130 -19.44 -27.35 -1.52
CA HIS A 130 -19.83 -27.17 -2.92
C HIS A 130 -19.64 -28.46 -3.75
N LEU A 131 -18.49 -29.11 -3.59
CA LEU A 131 -18.12 -30.34 -4.32
C LEU A 131 -19.08 -31.49 -4.05
N VAL A 132 -19.50 -31.68 -2.79
CA VAL A 132 -20.27 -32.86 -2.35
C VAL A 132 -21.77 -32.61 -2.29
N ALA A 133 -22.21 -31.40 -1.91
CA ALA A 133 -23.63 -31.05 -1.91
C ALA A 133 -24.14 -30.65 -3.31
N GLY A 134 -23.25 -30.25 -4.21
CA GLY A 134 -23.58 -29.78 -5.55
C GLY A 134 -24.29 -28.41 -5.59
N ASP A 135 -24.42 -27.74 -4.43
CA ASP A 135 -25.03 -26.43 -4.33
C ASP A 135 -24.12 -25.37 -4.97
N GLN A 136 -24.61 -24.77 -6.04
CA GLN A 136 -23.91 -23.72 -6.77
C GLN A 136 -23.84 -22.42 -5.96
N GLY A 137 -24.75 -22.20 -5.00
CA GLY A 137 -24.76 -21.05 -4.10
C GLY A 137 -23.51 -20.93 -3.23
N GLU A 138 -22.84 -22.05 -2.95
CA GLU A 138 -21.59 -22.05 -2.17
C GLU A 138 -20.43 -21.32 -2.87
N LEU A 139 -20.46 -21.22 -4.20
CA LEU A 139 -19.49 -20.41 -4.94
C LEU A 139 -19.58 -18.93 -4.52
N LEU A 140 -20.80 -18.42 -4.29
CA LEU A 140 -21.02 -17.06 -3.82
C LEU A 140 -20.55 -16.89 -2.36
N ASN A 141 -20.80 -17.87 -1.50
CA ASN A 141 -20.34 -17.87 -0.12
C ASN A 141 -18.81 -17.82 -0.02
N ILE A 142 -18.10 -18.56 -0.87
CA ILE A 142 -16.62 -18.52 -0.91
C ILE A 142 -16.13 -17.13 -1.32
N ILE A 143 -16.72 -16.53 -2.35
CA ILE A 143 -16.34 -15.19 -2.84
C ILE A 143 -16.58 -14.12 -1.76
N LEU A 144 -17.74 -14.17 -1.10
CA LEU A 144 -18.09 -13.31 0.03
C LEU A 144 -17.10 -13.47 1.18
N HIS A 145 -16.87 -14.72 1.60
CA HIS A 145 -16.01 -15.04 2.73
C HIS A 145 -14.57 -14.54 2.53
N ILE A 146 -14.02 -14.72 1.32
CA ILE A 146 -12.68 -14.19 0.99
C ILE A 146 -12.67 -12.67 1.11
N ARG A 147 -13.67 -11.98 0.56
CA ARG A 147 -13.75 -10.51 0.64
C ARG A 147 -13.79 -10.03 2.08
N ASP A 148 -14.72 -10.56 2.88
CA ASP A 148 -14.90 -10.15 4.27
C ASP A 148 -13.65 -10.43 5.10
N SER A 149 -12.97 -11.55 4.83
CA SER A 149 -11.71 -11.89 5.50
C SER A 149 -10.56 -10.97 5.14
N ILE A 150 -10.48 -10.50 3.89
CA ILE A 150 -9.50 -9.50 3.46
C ILE A 150 -9.76 -8.18 4.18
N ASP A 151 -11.00 -7.71 4.18
CA ASP A 151 -11.38 -6.45 4.84
C ASP A 151 -11.04 -6.48 6.35
N GLU A 152 -11.30 -7.60 7.03
CA GLU A 152 -10.95 -7.77 8.45
C GLU A 152 -9.44 -7.79 8.70
N CYS A 153 -8.67 -8.44 7.83
CA CYS A 153 -7.21 -8.44 7.91
C CYS A 153 -6.61 -7.06 7.66
N GLU A 154 -7.11 -6.33 6.66
CA GLU A 154 -6.69 -4.96 6.37
C GLU A 154 -6.95 -4.03 7.57
N ASN A 155 -8.14 -4.13 8.17
CA ASN A 155 -8.48 -3.38 9.38
C ASN A 155 -7.55 -3.72 10.56
N SER A 156 -7.24 -5.00 10.75
CA SER A 156 -6.34 -5.46 11.81
C SER A 156 -4.91 -4.94 11.60
N MET A 157 -4.42 -4.96 10.37
CA MET A 157 -3.11 -4.40 9.99
C MET A 157 -3.07 -2.90 10.21
N ALA A 158 -4.08 -2.15 9.75
CA ALA A 158 -4.14 -0.70 9.89
C ALA A 158 -4.07 -0.25 11.37
N LYS A 159 -4.80 -0.95 12.26
CA LYS A 159 -4.73 -0.70 13.72
C LYS A 159 -3.33 -0.95 14.29
N ALA A 160 -2.64 -1.98 13.81
CA ALA A 160 -1.27 -2.29 14.24
C ALA A 160 -0.29 -1.18 13.83
N PHE A 161 -0.43 -0.66 12.61
CA PHE A 161 0.36 0.47 12.14
C PHE A 161 0.10 1.74 12.93
N GLN A 162 -1.16 2.06 13.22
CA GLN A 162 -1.50 3.20 14.09
C GLN A 162 -0.87 3.06 15.48
N MET A 163 -0.92 1.87 16.07
CA MET A 163 -0.25 1.59 17.35
C MET A 163 1.27 1.81 17.24
N PHE A 164 1.89 1.30 16.17
CA PHE A 164 3.33 1.45 15.92
C PHE A 164 3.75 2.91 15.75
N GLN A 165 3.00 3.69 14.96
CA GLN A 165 3.23 5.14 14.82
C GLN A 165 3.15 5.86 16.17
N GLY A 166 2.23 5.43 17.05
CA GLY A 166 2.08 5.96 18.40
C GLY A 166 3.19 5.59 19.39
N MET A 167 4.11 4.66 19.04
CA MET A 167 5.21 4.27 19.94
C MET A 167 6.32 5.33 20.04
N SER A 168 6.35 6.26 19.10
CA SER A 168 7.39 7.26 18.91
C SER A 168 6.94 8.64 19.39
N THR A 169 7.77 9.33 20.16
CA THR A 169 7.54 10.76 20.47
C THR A 169 8.43 11.65 19.61
N SER A 170 7.97 12.85 19.26
CA SER A 170 8.81 13.84 18.60
C SER A 170 9.97 14.27 19.51
N PRO A 171 11.20 14.39 18.97
CA PRO A 171 12.33 14.88 19.75
C PRO A 171 12.07 16.27 20.31
N THR A 172 12.28 16.45 21.60
CA THR A 172 12.13 17.71 22.32
C THR A 172 13.48 18.18 22.85
N ALA A 173 13.77 19.47 22.70
CA ALA A 173 14.98 20.07 23.24
C ALA A 173 14.89 20.22 24.76
N ILE A 174 15.95 19.80 25.45
CA ILE A 174 16.22 20.11 26.85
C ILE A 174 17.59 20.79 26.93
N VAL A 175 18.00 21.29 28.10
CA VAL A 175 19.29 21.96 28.28
C VAL A 175 20.43 21.09 27.71
N ASP A 176 21.06 21.60 26.64
CA ASP A 176 22.17 21.01 25.87
C ASP A 176 21.95 19.62 25.24
N LYS A 177 20.70 19.12 25.16
CA LYS A 177 20.38 17.81 24.58
C LYS A 177 19.01 17.78 23.90
N TRP A 178 18.82 16.76 23.09
CA TRP A 178 17.52 16.35 22.56
C TRP A 178 17.11 15.03 23.19
N VAL A 179 15.81 14.91 23.48
CA VAL A 179 15.23 13.69 24.05
C VAL A 179 14.06 13.25 23.21
N ALA A 180 13.90 11.95 23.04
CA ALA A 180 12.68 11.33 22.54
C ALA A 180 12.44 10.04 23.33
N SER A 181 11.37 9.34 22.99
CA SER A 181 11.16 7.97 23.43
C SER A 181 10.62 7.13 22.27
N PHE A 182 11.00 5.88 22.29
CA PHE A 182 10.43 4.84 21.42
C PHE A 182 10.00 3.68 22.32
N ASN A 183 8.73 3.31 22.24
CA ASN A 183 8.14 2.21 23.01
C ASN A 183 8.42 2.33 24.54
N GLY A 184 8.38 3.56 25.06
CA GLY A 184 8.66 3.87 26.46
C GLY A 184 10.15 3.90 26.85
N GLU A 185 11.08 3.53 25.97
CA GLU A 185 12.52 3.68 26.19
C GLU A 185 12.98 5.08 25.78
N GLY A 186 13.76 5.75 26.65
CA GLY A 186 14.25 7.10 26.40
C GLY A 186 15.47 7.14 25.48
N ILE A 187 15.44 8.01 24.47
CA ILE A 187 16.50 8.23 23.47
C ILE A 187 17.10 9.61 23.72
N TRP A 188 18.43 9.71 23.69
CA TRP A 188 19.16 10.92 24.06
C TRP A 188 20.27 11.23 23.05
N GLY A 189 20.36 12.48 22.62
CA GLY A 189 21.38 12.92 21.67
C GLY A 189 21.75 14.38 21.81
N ARG A 190 22.91 14.78 21.26
CA ARG A 190 23.36 16.19 21.27
C ARG A 190 22.64 17.04 20.24
N THR A 191 22.14 16.42 19.17
CA THR A 191 21.41 17.08 18.08
C THR A 191 20.08 16.38 17.82
N ARG A 192 19.12 17.11 17.27
CA ARG A 192 17.82 16.56 16.85
C ARG A 192 18.00 15.41 15.87
N ALA A 193 18.89 15.58 14.88
CA ALA A 193 19.21 14.57 13.87
C ALA A 193 19.75 13.26 14.48
N SER A 194 20.62 13.34 15.50
CA SER A 194 21.14 12.16 16.18
C SER A 194 20.06 11.37 16.91
N VAL A 195 19.09 12.05 17.52
CA VAL A 195 17.97 11.39 18.19
C VAL A 195 17.04 10.74 17.17
N LEU A 196 16.75 11.43 16.06
CA LEU A 196 15.94 10.89 14.96
C LEU A 196 16.57 9.63 14.35
N ASP A 197 17.88 9.61 14.08
CA ASP A 197 18.56 8.44 13.53
C ASP A 197 18.53 7.24 14.50
N GLN A 198 18.73 7.46 15.81
CA GLN A 198 18.61 6.40 16.80
C GLN A 198 17.18 5.87 16.90
N GLN A 199 16.19 6.76 16.90
CA GLN A 199 14.78 6.40 16.94
C GLN A 199 14.38 5.61 15.70
N ARG A 200 14.84 6.01 14.50
CA ARG A 200 14.65 5.28 13.26
C ARG A 200 15.21 3.85 13.36
N LYS A 201 16.45 3.69 13.80
CA LYS A 201 17.09 2.37 13.96
C LYS A 201 16.34 1.45 14.92
N LEU A 202 15.85 1.99 16.04
CA LEU A 202 15.05 1.24 17.02
C LEU A 202 13.68 0.86 16.44
N SER A 203 13.04 1.80 15.74
CA SER A 203 11.77 1.61 15.03
C SER A 203 11.88 0.51 13.97
N GLU A 204 12.91 0.56 13.13
CA GLU A 204 13.22 -0.46 12.11
C GLU A 204 13.50 -1.83 12.74
N ALA A 205 14.32 -1.88 13.79
CA ALA A 205 14.61 -3.13 14.48
C ALA A 205 13.35 -3.75 15.10
N PHE A 206 12.49 -2.92 15.69
CA PHE A 206 11.20 -3.36 16.23
C PHE A 206 10.27 -3.86 15.13
N ARG A 207 10.13 -3.10 14.05
CA ARG A 207 9.32 -3.47 12.88
C ARG A 207 9.76 -4.83 12.33
N LYS A 208 11.07 -5.01 12.10
CA LYS A 208 11.65 -6.26 11.62
C LYS A 208 11.39 -7.45 12.54
N ALA A 209 11.36 -7.21 13.85
CA ALA A 209 11.14 -8.26 14.83
C ALA A 209 9.66 -8.61 15.06
N GLN A 210 8.76 -7.62 14.97
CA GLN A 210 7.38 -7.74 15.42
C GLN A 210 6.34 -7.62 14.30
N LEU A 211 6.60 -6.78 13.29
CA LEU A 211 5.65 -6.46 12.23
C LEU A 211 5.86 -7.30 10.96
N ASP A 212 7.09 -7.28 10.45
CA ASP A 212 7.45 -7.92 9.17
C ASP A 212 7.06 -9.41 9.08
N PRO A 213 7.20 -10.26 10.13
CA PRO A 213 6.84 -11.67 10.03
C PRO A 213 5.33 -11.91 9.77
N ASN A 214 4.48 -11.14 10.45
CA ASN A 214 3.02 -11.26 10.30
C ASN A 214 2.56 -10.68 8.96
N GLU A 215 3.18 -9.59 8.51
CA GLU A 215 2.94 -9.01 7.18
C GLU A 215 3.33 -9.97 6.06
N ALA A 216 4.48 -10.63 6.19
CA ALA A 216 4.92 -11.64 5.22
C ALA A 216 3.94 -12.82 5.15
N LEU A 217 3.41 -13.27 6.30
CA LEU A 217 2.38 -14.31 6.34
C LEU A 217 1.07 -13.83 5.69
N TYR A 218 0.62 -12.63 6.05
CA TYR A 218 -0.57 -11.99 5.49
C TYR A 218 -0.48 -11.91 3.96
N GLU A 219 0.62 -11.39 3.41
CA GLU A 219 0.83 -11.24 1.97
C GLU A 219 0.83 -12.58 1.23
N LYS A 220 1.42 -13.62 1.84
CA LYS A 220 1.41 -14.97 1.27
C LYS A 220 -0.01 -15.52 1.18
N VAL A 221 -0.80 -15.41 2.24
CA VAL A 221 -2.18 -15.91 2.30
C VAL A 221 -3.07 -15.12 1.36
N LEU A 222 -2.94 -13.80 1.34
CA LEU A 222 -3.71 -12.91 0.49
C LEU A 222 -3.56 -13.28 -0.99
N LYS A 223 -2.34 -13.56 -1.45
CA LYS A 223 -2.07 -14.02 -2.82
C LYS A 223 -2.89 -15.26 -3.19
N GLU A 224 -2.87 -16.28 -2.33
CA GLU A 224 -3.58 -17.54 -2.56
C GLU A 224 -5.10 -17.31 -2.58
N TRP A 225 -5.62 -16.52 -1.64
CA TRP A 225 -7.04 -16.18 -1.59
C TRP A 225 -7.50 -15.40 -2.82
N PHE A 226 -6.71 -14.45 -3.31
CA PHE A 226 -7.01 -13.74 -4.56
C PHE A 226 -7.13 -14.71 -5.74
N GLY A 227 -6.18 -15.65 -5.87
CA GLY A 227 -6.23 -16.67 -6.91
C GLY A 227 -7.46 -17.58 -6.81
N ILE A 228 -7.77 -18.05 -5.59
CA ILE A 228 -8.98 -18.86 -5.34
C ILE A 228 -10.24 -18.09 -5.72
N ARG A 229 -10.34 -16.81 -5.34
CA ARG A 229 -11.50 -15.97 -5.65
C ARG A 229 -11.68 -15.79 -7.15
N GLU A 230 -10.60 -15.52 -7.92
CA GLU A 230 -10.67 -15.37 -9.38
C GLU A 230 -11.24 -16.64 -10.03
N VAL A 231 -10.67 -17.81 -9.70
CA VAL A 231 -11.16 -19.12 -10.22
C VAL A 231 -12.60 -19.39 -9.79
N THR A 232 -12.98 -18.99 -8.58
CA THR A 232 -14.34 -19.21 -8.06
C THR A 232 -15.36 -18.33 -8.78
N ILE A 233 -15.03 -17.07 -9.08
CA ILE A 233 -15.87 -16.16 -9.88
C ILE A 233 -16.08 -16.72 -11.29
N GLU A 234 -15.02 -17.25 -11.92
CA GLU A 234 -15.13 -17.87 -13.25
C GLU A 234 -16.09 -19.07 -13.22
N ARG A 235 -15.93 -19.95 -12.24
CA ARG A 235 -16.84 -21.10 -12.04
C ARG A 235 -18.29 -20.66 -11.82
N ALA A 236 -18.51 -19.66 -10.97
CA ALA A 236 -19.85 -19.12 -10.71
C ALA A 236 -20.49 -18.58 -12.00
N THR A 237 -19.71 -17.84 -12.79
CA THR A 237 -20.15 -17.29 -14.08
C THR A 237 -20.51 -18.40 -15.07
N LEU A 238 -19.66 -19.43 -15.20
CA LEU A 238 -19.93 -20.60 -16.05
C LEU A 238 -21.16 -21.40 -15.59
N ALA A 239 -21.45 -21.41 -14.29
CA ALA A 239 -22.65 -22.00 -13.72
C ALA A 239 -23.91 -21.13 -13.88
N GLY A 240 -23.81 -19.96 -14.53
CA GLY A 240 -24.93 -19.04 -14.74
C GLY A 240 -25.34 -18.24 -13.50
N ILE A 241 -24.49 -18.19 -12.46
CA ILE A 241 -24.73 -17.41 -11.25
C ILE A 241 -24.34 -15.96 -11.51
N GLU A 242 -25.28 -15.04 -11.27
CA GLU A 242 -24.97 -13.61 -11.28
C GLU A 242 -24.19 -13.24 -10.01
N VAL A 243 -22.89 -12.95 -10.16
CA VAL A 243 -22.05 -12.48 -9.03
C VAL A 243 -22.22 -10.97 -8.89
N PRO A 244 -22.69 -10.46 -7.74
CA PRO A 244 -22.81 -9.03 -7.50
C PRO A 244 -21.51 -8.27 -7.81
N ARG A 245 -21.62 -7.14 -8.52
CA ARG A 245 -20.46 -6.34 -8.93
C ARG A 245 -19.54 -5.93 -7.75
N ALA A 246 -20.13 -5.66 -6.59
CA ALA A 246 -19.37 -5.34 -5.38
C ALA A 246 -18.47 -6.49 -4.91
N LEU A 247 -18.81 -7.73 -5.26
CA LEU A 247 -18.06 -8.94 -4.93
C LEU A 247 -17.07 -9.35 -6.00
N THR A 248 -17.10 -8.73 -7.18
CA THR A 248 -16.12 -8.95 -8.27
C THR A 248 -15.09 -7.82 -8.35
N VAL A 249 -15.47 -6.59 -7.98
CA VAL A 249 -14.64 -5.39 -8.07
C VAL A 249 -14.65 -4.69 -6.71
N ALA A 250 -13.49 -4.41 -6.11
CA ALA A 250 -13.44 -3.52 -4.94
C ALA A 250 -14.04 -2.17 -5.35
N PRO A 251 -14.93 -1.56 -4.54
CA PRO A 251 -15.66 -0.33 -4.90
C PRO A 251 -14.75 0.90 -5.11
N ASN A 252 -13.45 0.72 -4.92
CA ASN A 252 -12.39 1.68 -5.12
C ASN A 252 -12.48 2.28 -6.53
N PHE A 253 -12.38 3.61 -6.54
CA PHE A 253 -12.43 4.48 -7.70
C PHE A 253 -13.74 4.43 -8.49
N GLN A 254 -14.85 3.99 -7.90
CA GLN A 254 -16.18 4.05 -8.54
C GLN A 254 -16.92 5.36 -8.24
N SER A 255 -16.60 6.00 -7.11
CA SER A 255 -17.31 7.19 -6.62
C SER A 255 -16.51 8.46 -6.86
N TRP A 256 -17.18 9.50 -7.34
CA TRP A 256 -16.59 10.81 -7.59
C TRP A 256 -16.50 11.62 -6.30
N ILE A 257 -15.33 12.19 -6.02
CA ILE A 257 -15.13 13.18 -4.95
C ILE A 257 -15.17 14.59 -5.52
N LEU A 258 -14.45 14.82 -6.62
CA LEU A 258 -14.33 16.14 -7.26
C LEU A 258 -14.26 15.99 -8.78
N HIS A 259 -14.88 16.94 -9.47
CA HIS A 259 -14.71 17.19 -10.89
C HIS A 259 -14.67 18.71 -11.07
N THR A 260 -13.55 19.25 -11.56
CA THR A 260 -13.41 20.69 -11.71
C THR A 260 -12.50 21.06 -12.89
N GLY A 261 -12.80 22.18 -13.54
CA GLY A 261 -11.82 22.85 -14.41
C GLY A 261 -10.77 23.59 -13.57
N THR A 262 -9.71 24.07 -14.21
CA THR A 262 -8.66 24.87 -13.57
C THR A 262 -8.45 26.19 -14.32
N PRO A 263 -7.83 27.22 -13.71
CA PRO A 263 -7.40 28.43 -14.39
C PRO A 263 -6.27 28.22 -15.41
N LEU A 264 -5.68 27.01 -15.47
CA LEU A 264 -4.77 26.66 -16.55
C LEU A 264 -5.57 26.71 -17.87
N HIS A 265 -5.09 27.54 -18.80
CA HIS A 265 -5.48 27.47 -20.21
C HIS A 265 -5.17 26.08 -20.77
N GLU A 266 -5.56 25.83 -22.03
CA GLU A 266 -5.33 24.54 -22.69
C GLU A 266 -3.88 24.04 -22.53
N THR A 267 -3.71 22.90 -21.85
CA THR A 267 -2.42 22.24 -21.70
C THR A 267 -2.27 21.09 -22.68
N ASP A 268 -1.09 20.98 -23.30
CA ASP A 268 -0.70 19.94 -24.25
C ASP A 268 0.45 19.08 -23.69
N ASN A 269 1.19 18.37 -24.55
CA ASN A 269 2.34 17.56 -24.14
C ASN A 269 3.56 18.36 -23.64
N THR A 270 3.51 19.70 -23.71
CA THR A 270 4.52 20.56 -23.06
C THR A 270 4.29 20.68 -21.56
N PHE A 271 3.18 20.17 -21.02
CA PHE A 271 2.90 20.13 -19.60
C PHE A 271 3.06 18.73 -19.01
N GLN A 272 3.57 18.69 -17.79
CA GLN A 272 3.51 17.54 -16.89
C GLN A 272 2.86 17.97 -15.57
N PHE A 273 2.15 17.08 -14.91
CA PHE A 273 1.44 17.37 -13.67
C PHE A 273 1.90 16.49 -12.51
N THR A 274 1.88 17.05 -11.31
CA THR A 274 2.09 16.30 -10.08
C THR A 274 1.33 16.97 -8.94
N PHE A 275 1.35 16.35 -7.76
CA PHE A 275 0.66 16.85 -6.57
C PHE A 275 1.62 16.89 -5.39
N THR A 276 1.46 17.92 -4.56
CA THR A 276 2.18 18.06 -3.29
C THR A 276 1.43 19.02 -2.38
N ASP A 277 1.57 18.93 -1.07
CA ASP A 277 1.08 19.97 -0.16
C ASP A 277 2.12 21.10 -0.11
N TRP A 278 1.98 22.11 -0.97
CA TRP A 278 3.00 23.15 -1.13
C TRP A 278 2.94 24.20 -0.01
N ASN A 279 1.72 24.53 0.43
CA ASN A 279 1.47 25.56 1.43
C ASN A 279 1.38 25.01 2.87
N GLY A 280 1.38 23.69 3.06
CA GLY A 280 1.33 23.03 4.36
C GLY A 280 -0.07 23.01 4.99
N ASP A 281 -1.13 23.12 4.19
CA ASP A 281 -2.52 23.17 4.67
C ASP A 281 -3.18 21.78 4.79
N GLY A 282 -2.44 20.72 4.44
CA GLY A 282 -2.89 19.34 4.49
C GLY A 282 -3.75 18.93 3.29
N ARG A 283 -3.99 19.80 2.30
CA ARG A 283 -4.65 19.46 1.04
C ARG A 283 -3.64 19.45 -0.11
N PRO A 284 -3.59 18.37 -0.91
CA PRO A 284 -2.71 18.31 -2.08
C PRO A 284 -2.98 19.43 -3.09
N ASP A 285 -1.96 20.23 -3.38
CA ASP A 285 -1.95 21.25 -4.42
C ASP A 285 -1.53 20.65 -5.78
N LEU A 286 -2.09 21.20 -6.87
CA LEU A 286 -1.75 20.78 -8.23
C LEU A 286 -0.52 21.56 -8.70
N VAL A 287 0.54 20.85 -9.06
CA VAL A 287 1.74 21.41 -9.68
C VAL A 287 1.73 21.10 -11.17
N ALA A 288 1.68 22.14 -12.00
CA ALA A 288 1.79 22.07 -13.44
C ALA A 288 3.18 22.57 -13.88
N ILE A 289 3.93 21.72 -14.57
CA ILE A 289 5.29 21.98 -15.01
C ILE A 289 5.26 22.16 -16.52
N LYS A 290 5.53 23.38 -16.97
CA LYS A 290 5.56 23.72 -18.39
C LYS A 290 7.00 23.62 -18.90
N LYS A 291 7.26 22.58 -19.68
CA LYS A 291 8.58 22.17 -20.18
C LYS A 291 9.13 23.15 -21.23
N SER A 292 8.29 23.61 -22.16
CA SER A 292 8.72 24.46 -23.28
C SER A 292 7.60 25.38 -23.75
N LYS A 293 7.90 26.26 -24.72
CA LYS A 293 7.00 27.32 -25.21
C LYS A 293 6.55 28.26 -24.09
N THR A 294 7.50 28.56 -23.21
CA THR A 294 7.33 29.33 -21.98
C THR A 294 7.51 30.82 -22.21
N GLY A 295 6.96 31.63 -21.31
CA GLY A 295 7.16 33.08 -21.30
C GLY A 295 8.57 33.45 -20.83
N THR A 296 9.13 32.66 -19.90
CA THR A 296 10.46 32.89 -19.32
C THR A 296 11.62 32.32 -20.13
N LYS A 297 11.34 31.54 -21.20
CA LYS A 297 12.37 30.78 -21.95
C LYS A 297 13.15 29.79 -21.08
N SER A 298 12.48 29.27 -20.06
CA SER A 298 12.97 28.29 -19.10
C SER A 298 11.85 27.30 -18.81
N THR A 299 12.14 26.17 -18.16
CA THR A 299 11.06 25.39 -17.54
C THR A 299 10.34 26.27 -16.51
N GLU A 300 9.01 26.30 -16.54
CA GLU A 300 8.15 27.04 -15.60
C GLU A 300 7.38 26.08 -14.68
N VAL A 301 7.19 26.48 -13.43
CA VAL A 301 6.37 25.78 -12.43
C VAL A 301 5.20 26.66 -12.02
N HIS A 302 4.01 26.07 -12.08
CA HIS A 302 2.72 26.72 -11.83
C HIS A 302 1.95 25.89 -10.79
N ILE A 303 1.62 26.46 -9.64
CA ILE A 303 1.00 25.75 -8.51
C ILE A 303 -0.39 26.32 -8.23
N LEU A 304 -1.40 25.45 -8.21
CA LEU A 304 -2.80 25.76 -7.91
C LEU A 304 -3.22 25.12 -6.59
N SER A 305 -3.93 25.89 -5.76
CA SER A 305 -4.31 25.47 -4.41
C SER A 305 -5.36 24.38 -4.38
N GLY A 306 -5.06 23.25 -3.73
CA GLY A 306 -6.00 22.17 -3.45
C GLY A 306 -7.16 22.61 -2.56
N ALA A 307 -6.91 23.46 -1.55
CA ALA A 307 -7.95 24.05 -0.71
C ALA A 307 -8.98 24.88 -1.49
N SER A 308 -8.58 25.45 -2.63
CA SER A 308 -9.47 26.18 -3.52
C SER A 308 -10.14 25.32 -4.60
N ASN A 309 -10.02 23.98 -4.54
CA ASN A 309 -10.33 23.08 -5.66
C ASN A 309 -9.65 23.54 -6.96
N PHE A 310 -8.37 23.88 -6.85
CA PHE A 310 -7.50 24.32 -7.93
C PHE A 310 -7.94 25.61 -8.65
N GLN A 311 -8.73 26.47 -8.00
CA GLN A 311 -9.19 27.75 -8.59
C GLN A 311 -8.26 28.93 -8.33
N SER A 312 -7.34 28.82 -7.37
CA SER A 312 -6.43 29.91 -6.96
C SER A 312 -4.97 29.54 -7.17
N TRP A 313 -4.20 30.47 -7.74
CA TRP A 313 -2.75 30.36 -7.89
C TRP A 313 -2.04 30.52 -6.55
N ILE A 314 -1.09 29.63 -6.25
CA ILE A 314 -0.13 29.78 -5.16
C ILE A 314 1.20 30.34 -5.68
N LEU A 315 1.70 29.78 -6.78
CA LEU A 315 2.99 30.15 -7.36
C LEU A 315 2.95 30.06 -8.89
N GLN A 316 3.63 30.98 -9.56
CA GLN A 316 3.92 30.91 -11.00
C GLN A 316 5.34 31.46 -11.20
N THR A 317 6.29 30.62 -11.61
CA THR A 317 7.70 31.05 -11.72
C THR A 317 8.45 30.29 -12.81
N GLY A 318 9.41 30.95 -13.45
CA GLY A 318 10.46 30.27 -14.20
C GLY A 318 11.50 29.64 -13.27
N THR A 319 12.35 28.77 -13.81
CA THR A 319 13.45 28.12 -13.09
C THR A 319 14.79 28.37 -13.81
N PRO A 320 15.94 28.10 -13.17
CA PRO A 320 17.24 28.11 -13.85
C PRO A 320 17.42 27.00 -14.89
N LEU A 321 16.49 26.05 -14.98
CA LEU A 321 16.51 24.99 -15.99
C LEU A 321 15.99 25.57 -17.32
N HIS A 322 16.75 25.37 -18.39
CA HIS A 322 16.34 25.72 -19.76
C HIS A 322 14.99 25.07 -20.13
N GLU A 323 14.38 25.51 -21.24
CA GLU A 323 13.22 24.80 -21.79
C GLU A 323 13.61 23.35 -22.09
N THR A 324 12.84 22.40 -21.54
CA THR A 324 13.07 20.96 -21.67
C THR A 324 12.13 20.31 -22.68
N ASP A 325 12.46 19.07 -23.04
CA ASP A 325 11.71 18.22 -23.97
C ASP A 325 11.30 16.89 -23.29
N ASP A 326 11.01 15.86 -24.09
CA ASP A 326 10.62 14.53 -23.60
C ASP A 326 11.80 13.70 -23.04
N THR A 327 13.03 14.23 -23.13
CA THR A 327 14.18 13.65 -22.41
C THR A 327 14.18 13.98 -20.93
N PHE A 328 13.27 14.85 -20.47
CA PHE A 328 13.08 15.19 -19.07
C PHE A 328 11.76 14.65 -18.52
N GLN A 329 11.80 14.18 -17.28
CA GLN A 329 10.63 13.92 -16.45
C GLN A 329 10.79 14.67 -15.13
N PHE A 330 9.68 15.16 -14.59
CA PHE A 330 9.68 15.97 -13.38
C PHE A 330 8.84 15.35 -12.26
N MET A 331 9.26 15.59 -11.02
CA MET A 331 8.52 15.25 -9.82
C MET A 331 8.74 16.32 -8.76
N VAL A 332 7.93 16.32 -7.71
CA VAL A 332 8.07 17.24 -6.58
C VAL A 332 8.07 16.46 -5.27
N THR A 333 9.05 16.72 -4.40
CA THR A 333 9.20 16.06 -3.09
C THR A 333 10.11 16.90 -2.18
N ASP A 334 9.91 16.87 -0.87
CA ASP A 334 10.83 17.51 0.08
C ASP A 334 12.12 16.68 0.18
N TRP A 335 13.13 17.05 -0.62
CA TRP A 335 14.36 16.27 -0.75
C TRP A 335 15.36 16.57 0.37
N ASN A 336 15.39 17.81 0.86
CA ASN A 336 16.34 18.26 1.87
C ASN A 336 15.77 18.26 3.31
N GLY A 337 14.48 17.96 3.49
CA GLY A 337 13.80 17.87 4.78
C GLY A 337 13.49 19.23 5.42
N ASP A 338 13.38 20.30 4.62
CA ASP A 338 13.11 21.66 5.11
C ASP A 338 11.60 21.99 5.20
N GLY A 339 10.74 21.07 4.78
CA GLY A 339 9.29 21.25 4.76
C GLY A 339 8.76 22.01 3.54
N ARG A 340 9.60 22.33 2.55
CA ARG A 340 9.21 22.89 1.25
C ARG A 340 9.51 21.89 0.13
N PRO A 341 8.51 21.43 -0.62
CA PRO A 341 8.74 20.48 -1.70
C PRO A 341 9.70 21.01 -2.77
N ASP A 342 10.74 20.25 -3.09
CA ASP A 342 11.75 20.56 -4.10
C ASP A 342 11.35 20.01 -5.48
N LEU A 343 11.78 20.66 -6.56
CA LEU A 343 11.58 20.18 -7.92
C LEU A 343 12.70 19.23 -8.31
N VAL A 344 12.36 17.99 -8.62
CA VAL A 344 13.28 16.97 -9.12
C VAL A 344 13.08 16.83 -10.63
N ALA A 345 14.14 17.10 -11.39
CA ALA A 345 14.20 16.91 -12.84
C ALA A 345 15.12 15.73 -13.17
N ILE A 346 14.55 14.69 -13.77
CA ILE A 346 15.28 13.52 -14.26
C ILE A 346 15.57 13.72 -15.74
N LYS A 347 16.86 13.80 -16.09
CA LYS A 347 17.30 13.84 -17.48
C LYS A 347 17.66 12.43 -17.92
N LYS A 348 16.79 11.84 -18.75
CA LYS A 348 16.85 10.44 -19.19
C LYS A 348 18.03 10.18 -20.13
N SER A 349 18.27 11.06 -21.09
CA SER A 349 19.30 10.88 -22.13
C SER A 349 19.91 12.22 -22.59
N LYS A 350 20.92 12.15 -23.47
CA LYS A 350 21.71 13.31 -23.94
C LYS A 350 22.38 14.03 -22.77
N THR A 351 22.89 13.24 -21.84
CA THR A 351 23.46 13.65 -20.55
C THR A 351 24.96 13.92 -20.66
N GLY A 352 25.50 14.73 -19.74
CA GLY A 352 26.94 14.95 -19.65
C GLY A 352 27.66 13.72 -19.06
N THR A 353 26.98 12.98 -18.19
CA THR A 353 27.52 11.80 -17.52
C THR A 353 27.39 10.50 -18.33
N LYS A 354 26.66 10.51 -19.46
CA LYS A 354 26.28 9.30 -20.22
C LYS A 354 25.50 8.29 -19.39
N SER A 355 24.73 8.80 -18.44
CA SER A 355 23.88 8.06 -17.51
C SER A 355 22.64 8.88 -17.21
N THR A 356 21.59 8.29 -16.68
CA THR A 356 20.42 9.09 -16.24
C THR A 356 20.90 10.08 -15.15
N GLU A 357 20.60 11.37 -15.31
CA GLU A 357 20.99 12.42 -14.35
C GLU A 357 19.78 12.90 -13.53
N VAL A 358 20.03 13.25 -12.27
CA VAL A 358 19.05 13.86 -11.36
C VAL A 358 19.50 15.27 -11.02
N HIS A 359 18.62 16.24 -11.23
CA HIS A 359 18.83 17.65 -10.95
C HIS A 359 17.72 18.14 -10.03
N ILE A 360 18.07 18.75 -8.89
CA ILE A 360 17.12 19.14 -7.84
C ILE A 360 17.21 20.64 -7.59
N LEU A 361 16.08 21.33 -7.68
CA LEU A 361 15.92 22.77 -7.41
C LEU A 361 15.11 22.97 -6.12
N SER A 362 15.56 23.90 -5.29
CA SER A 362 14.98 24.10 -3.96
C SER A 362 13.60 24.74 -3.98
N GLY A 363 12.62 24.12 -3.33
CA GLY A 363 11.30 24.70 -3.10
C GLY A 363 11.35 25.96 -2.24
N ALA A 364 12.22 25.97 -1.21
CA ALA A 364 12.41 27.11 -0.32
C ALA A 364 12.89 28.39 -1.03
N SER A 365 13.54 28.26 -2.20
CA SER A 365 13.94 29.40 -3.04
C SER A 365 12.97 29.69 -4.19
N ASN A 366 11.77 29.10 -4.20
CA ASN A 366 10.86 29.09 -5.36
C ASN A 366 11.57 28.58 -6.63
N PHE A 367 12.30 27.49 -6.48
CA PHE A 367 13.03 26.77 -7.53
C PHE A 367 14.15 27.58 -8.19
N GLN A 368 14.76 28.54 -7.49
CA GLN A 368 15.83 29.39 -8.04
C GLN A 368 17.25 28.89 -7.73
N SER A 369 17.41 27.94 -6.82
CA SER A 369 18.72 27.43 -6.39
C SER A 369 18.84 25.92 -6.52
N TRP A 370 19.95 25.44 -7.06
CA TRP A 370 20.27 24.02 -7.12
C TRP A 370 20.61 23.44 -5.74
N ILE A 371 20.02 22.29 -5.41
CA ILE A 371 20.41 21.47 -4.26
C ILE A 371 21.39 20.39 -4.70
N LEU A 372 21.11 19.70 -5.81
CA LEU A 372 21.88 18.56 -6.29
C LEU A 372 21.85 18.51 -7.82
N GLN A 373 22.97 18.13 -8.42
CA GLN A 373 23.09 17.76 -9.82
C GLN A 373 24.05 16.57 -9.90
N THR A 374 23.57 15.39 -10.28
CA THR A 374 24.40 14.17 -10.28
C THR A 374 23.96 13.18 -11.35
N GLY A 375 24.91 12.44 -11.91
CA GLY A 375 24.62 11.22 -12.66
C GLY A 375 24.24 10.08 -11.70
N THR A 376 23.62 9.04 -12.25
CA THR A 376 23.28 7.82 -11.52
C THR A 376 23.99 6.59 -12.11
N PRO A 377 23.97 5.42 -11.44
CA PRO A 377 24.38 4.15 -12.01
C PRO A 377 23.44 3.61 -13.11
N LEU A 378 22.26 4.21 -13.31
CA LEU A 378 21.39 3.87 -14.43
C LEU A 378 21.99 4.43 -15.73
N HIS A 379 22.07 3.59 -16.76
CA HIS A 379 22.40 4.02 -18.12
C HIS A 379 21.43 5.13 -18.59
N GLU A 380 21.76 5.80 -19.70
CA GLU A 380 20.79 6.69 -20.34
C GLU A 380 19.52 5.91 -20.67
N THR A 381 18.38 6.43 -20.25
CA THR A 381 17.06 5.83 -20.40
C THR A 381 16.26 6.49 -21.51
N ASP A 382 15.20 5.81 -21.93
CA ASP A 382 14.29 6.25 -22.98
C ASP A 382 12.83 6.17 -22.49
N ASP A 383 11.87 6.18 -23.42
CA ASP A 383 10.44 6.15 -23.10
C ASP A 383 9.96 4.78 -22.59
N THR A 384 10.85 3.78 -22.50
CA THR A 384 10.56 2.52 -21.78
C THR A 384 10.70 2.66 -20.26
N PHE A 385 11.12 3.83 -19.77
CA PHE A 385 11.25 4.11 -18.34
C PHE A 385 10.28 5.20 -17.87
N GLN A 386 9.72 4.99 -16.67
CA GLN A 386 9.04 6.02 -15.90
C GLN A 386 9.73 6.17 -14.53
N PHE A 387 9.92 7.41 -14.10
CA PHE A 387 10.57 7.74 -12.83
C PHE A 387 9.57 8.31 -11.81
N MET A 388 9.82 8.04 -10.53
CA MET A 388 9.13 8.59 -9.37
C MET A 388 10.14 8.84 -8.26
N VAL A 389 9.78 9.67 -7.28
CA VAL A 389 10.57 9.89 -6.06
C VAL A 389 9.70 9.69 -4.83
N THR A 390 10.21 8.94 -3.87
CA THR A 390 9.54 8.70 -2.58
C THR A 390 10.57 8.22 -1.59
N ASP A 391 10.40 8.49 -0.29
CA ASP A 391 11.18 7.81 0.74
C ASP A 391 10.79 6.32 0.75
N TRP A 392 11.58 5.50 0.05
CA TRP A 392 11.25 4.10 -0.24
C TRP A 392 11.67 3.21 0.93
N ASN A 393 12.82 3.51 1.54
CA ASN A 393 13.38 2.75 2.64
C ASN A 393 13.06 3.34 4.03
N GLY A 394 12.41 4.51 4.13
CA GLY A 394 12.03 5.15 5.38
C GLY A 394 13.17 5.88 6.08
N ASP A 395 14.24 6.25 5.36
CA ASP A 395 15.41 6.93 5.93
C ASP A 395 15.26 8.45 6.03
N GLY A 396 14.14 8.99 5.57
CA GLY A 396 13.84 10.42 5.56
C GLY A 396 14.45 11.17 4.39
N ARG A 397 15.07 10.48 3.44
CA ARG A 397 15.61 11.06 2.21
C ARG A 397 14.98 10.38 0.99
N PRO A 398 14.22 11.11 0.14
CA PRO A 398 13.51 10.49 -0.97
C PRO A 398 14.44 9.68 -1.87
N ASP A 399 14.05 8.48 -2.25
CA ASP A 399 14.76 7.60 -3.17
C ASP A 399 14.24 7.77 -4.61
N LEU A 400 15.05 7.43 -5.60
CA LEU A 400 14.63 7.42 -7.01
C LEU A 400 14.12 6.04 -7.38
N VAL A 401 12.86 5.97 -7.79
CA VAL A 401 12.24 4.75 -8.32
C VAL A 401 12.18 4.85 -9.83
N ALA A 402 12.78 3.89 -10.53
CA ALA A 402 12.73 3.75 -11.98
C ALA A 402 11.96 2.47 -12.33
N ILE A 403 10.87 2.63 -13.08
CA ILE A 403 10.04 1.55 -13.59
C ILE A 403 10.42 1.32 -15.04
N LYS A 404 10.98 0.14 -15.33
CA LYS A 404 11.28 -0.27 -16.69
C LYS A 404 10.10 -1.07 -17.23
N MET A 405 9.40 -0.50 -18.20
CA MET A 405 8.13 -1.00 -18.71
C MET A 405 8.28 -2.17 -19.67
N SER A 406 9.27 -2.11 -20.58
CA SER A 406 9.51 -3.13 -21.60
C SER A 406 11.00 -3.32 -21.89
N LYS A 407 11.33 -4.31 -22.73
CA LYS A 407 12.73 -4.70 -23.06
C LYS A 407 13.54 -5.05 -21.80
N THR A 408 12.86 -5.71 -20.87
CA THR A 408 13.34 -6.05 -19.54
C THR A 408 14.14 -7.36 -19.55
N GLY A 409 14.95 -7.60 -18.52
CA GLY A 409 15.67 -8.86 -18.38
C GLY A 409 14.77 -9.99 -17.84
N THR A 410 13.65 -9.62 -17.22
CA THR A 410 12.71 -10.53 -16.56
C THR A 410 11.48 -10.89 -17.39
N ASN A 411 11.30 -10.28 -18.58
CA ASN A 411 10.06 -10.36 -19.38
C ASN A 411 8.81 -9.89 -18.60
N SER A 412 9.01 -8.95 -17.68
CA SER A 412 7.99 -8.35 -16.82
C SER A 412 8.35 -6.88 -16.60
N THR A 413 7.41 -6.02 -16.25
CA THR A 413 7.76 -4.68 -15.77
C THR A 413 8.73 -4.82 -14.58
N GLU A 414 9.82 -4.05 -14.56
CA GLU A 414 10.82 -4.09 -13.48
C GLU A 414 10.79 -2.81 -12.64
N VAL A 415 11.00 -2.95 -11.34
CA VAL A 415 11.23 -1.83 -10.43
C VAL A 415 12.68 -1.80 -9.97
N HIS A 416 13.30 -0.64 -10.14
CA HIS A 416 14.66 -0.35 -9.76
C HIS A 416 14.67 0.86 -8.82
N VAL A 417 15.32 0.78 -7.67
CA VAL A 417 15.33 1.84 -6.65
C VAL A 417 16.77 2.23 -6.31
N LEU A 418 17.09 3.51 -6.41
CA LEU A 418 18.38 4.11 -6.05
C LEU A 418 18.23 4.98 -4.80
N SER A 419 19.18 4.84 -3.87
CA SER A 419 19.13 5.48 -2.56
C SER A 419 19.34 6.99 -2.62
N GLY A 420 18.41 7.75 -2.06
CA GLY A 420 18.53 9.19 -1.87
C GLY A 420 19.64 9.55 -0.89
N ALA A 421 19.80 8.77 0.18
CA ALA A 421 20.88 8.93 1.15
C ALA A 421 22.27 8.88 0.52
N SER A 422 22.46 8.09 -0.55
CA SER A 422 23.72 8.04 -1.29
C SER A 422 23.81 9.01 -2.46
N ASN A 423 22.89 9.98 -2.58
CA ASN A 423 22.74 10.84 -3.77
C ASN A 423 22.57 9.99 -5.05
N PHE A 424 21.72 8.98 -4.96
CA PHE A 424 21.37 8.05 -6.04
C PHE A 424 22.53 7.19 -6.57
N GLN A 425 23.56 6.93 -5.75
CA GLN A 425 24.73 6.14 -6.16
C GLN A 425 24.65 4.65 -5.79
N SER A 426 23.64 4.24 -5.03
CA SER A 426 23.54 2.88 -4.50
C SER A 426 22.17 2.29 -4.73
N TRP A 427 22.12 1.04 -5.18
CA TRP A 427 20.88 0.30 -5.37
C TRP A 427 20.28 -0.13 -4.03
N ILE A 428 18.97 0.10 -3.88
CA ILE A 428 18.14 -0.45 -2.80
C ILE A 428 17.43 -1.71 -3.29
N LEU A 429 16.86 -1.67 -4.50
CA LEU A 429 16.05 -2.75 -5.06
C LEU A 429 16.24 -2.83 -6.58
N GLN A 430 16.26 -4.05 -7.11
CA GLN A 430 16.17 -4.35 -8.54
C GLN A 430 15.37 -5.64 -8.68
N THR A 431 14.15 -5.58 -9.22
CA THR A 431 13.26 -6.76 -9.27
C THR A 431 12.28 -6.68 -10.43
N GLY A 432 11.97 -7.83 -11.05
CA GLY A 432 10.80 -7.95 -11.93
C GLY A 432 9.52 -7.97 -11.11
N THR A 433 8.38 -7.65 -11.69
CA THR A 433 7.08 -7.64 -11.01
C THR A 433 6.18 -8.75 -11.53
N ALA A 434 5.01 -8.96 -10.91
CA ALA A 434 3.97 -9.83 -11.46
C ALA A 434 3.19 -9.19 -12.62
N LEU A 435 3.54 -7.96 -13.02
CA LEU A 435 2.99 -7.31 -14.21
C LEU A 435 3.84 -7.67 -15.43
N HIS A 436 3.19 -8.15 -16.48
CA HIS A 436 3.81 -8.35 -17.79
C HIS A 436 4.45 -7.06 -18.31
N GLU A 437 5.35 -7.14 -19.28
CA GLU A 437 5.88 -5.92 -19.92
C GLU A 437 4.75 -5.02 -20.43
N THR A 438 4.91 -3.73 -20.21
CA THR A 438 3.93 -2.69 -20.50
C THR A 438 4.44 -1.67 -21.53
N ASP A 439 3.54 -0.81 -21.96
CA ASP A 439 3.76 0.24 -22.94
C ASP A 439 3.17 1.59 -22.46
N GLU A 440 3.08 2.58 -23.35
CA GLU A 440 2.59 3.92 -23.05
C GLU A 440 1.11 3.99 -22.59
N GLN A 441 0.35 2.89 -22.68
CA GLN A 441 -1.02 2.82 -22.16
C GLN A 441 -1.04 2.66 -20.64
N TYR A 442 0.11 2.36 -20.03
CA TYR A 442 0.24 2.20 -18.60
C TYR A 442 0.92 3.42 -17.99
N GLN A 443 0.42 3.86 -16.84
CA GLN A 443 1.08 4.83 -15.99
C GLN A 443 1.29 4.23 -14.61
N PHE A 444 2.50 4.38 -14.09
CA PHE A 444 2.91 3.89 -12.78
C PHE A 444 2.90 5.02 -11.76
N ILE A 445 2.48 4.71 -10.55
CA ILE A 445 2.48 5.62 -9.41
C ILE A 445 2.96 4.81 -8.21
N ILE A 446 3.90 5.36 -7.46
CA ILE A 446 4.29 4.80 -6.18
C ILE A 446 3.48 5.49 -5.09
N ALA A 447 2.76 4.72 -4.28
CA ALA A 447 1.97 5.24 -3.18
C ALA A 447 1.85 4.20 -2.06
N ASP A 448 1.75 4.66 -0.82
CA ASP A 448 1.35 3.82 0.31
C ASP A 448 -0.17 3.60 0.26
N TRP A 449 -0.60 2.82 -0.74
CA TRP A 449 -2.00 2.61 -1.12
C TRP A 449 -2.89 2.16 0.04
N LYS A 450 -2.33 1.42 1.00
CA LYS A 450 -3.04 0.90 2.19
C LYS A 450 -2.56 1.50 3.52
N GLY A 451 -1.74 2.55 3.50
CA GLY A 451 -1.26 3.20 4.73
C GLY A 451 -0.39 2.31 5.63
N ARG A 452 0.34 1.36 5.04
CA ARG A 452 1.15 0.32 5.73
C ARG A 452 2.63 0.71 5.85
N GLY A 453 2.99 1.94 5.48
CA GLY A 453 4.36 2.45 5.54
C GLY A 453 5.34 1.69 4.66
N ARG A 454 4.85 1.01 3.62
CA ARG A 454 5.68 0.49 2.53
C ARG A 454 4.96 0.78 1.22
N GLN A 455 5.72 1.35 0.31
CA GLN A 455 5.22 1.87 -0.95
C GLN A 455 4.75 0.73 -1.89
N ASP A 456 3.52 0.81 -2.37
CA ASP A 456 2.95 -0.11 -3.36
C ASP A 456 3.10 0.49 -4.78
N LEU A 457 3.08 -0.38 -5.80
CA LEU A 457 3.08 0.03 -7.20
C LEU A 457 1.64 0.07 -7.70
N VAL A 458 1.09 1.27 -7.82
CA VAL A 458 -0.21 1.52 -8.45
C VAL A 458 0.00 1.67 -9.96
N VAL A 459 -0.77 0.95 -10.73
CA VAL A 459 -0.67 0.86 -12.19
C VAL A 459 -2.01 1.25 -12.78
N VAL A 460 -2.03 2.35 -13.51
CA VAL A 460 -3.20 2.80 -14.25
C VAL A 460 -3.08 2.35 -15.70
N ASN A 461 -3.96 1.46 -16.12
CA ASN A 461 -4.13 1.06 -17.52
C ASN A 461 -5.22 1.94 -18.15
N LYS A 462 -4.80 2.83 -19.04
CA LYS A 462 -5.66 3.82 -19.70
C LYS A 462 -6.68 3.17 -20.65
N GLY A 463 -6.40 1.94 -21.09
CA GLY A 463 -7.32 1.07 -21.84
C GLY A 463 -6.96 0.94 -23.33
N LYS A 464 -6.92 -0.31 -23.82
CA LYS A 464 -6.74 -0.65 -25.25
C LYS A 464 -7.91 -0.12 -26.11
N PRO A 465 -7.72 0.07 -27.42
CA PRO A 465 -8.84 0.28 -28.36
C PRO A 465 -9.92 -0.80 -28.18
N GLY A 466 -11.14 -0.39 -27.79
CA GLY A 466 -12.26 -1.29 -27.49
C GLY A 466 -12.53 -1.57 -26.00
N ALA A 467 -11.73 -1.02 -25.08
CA ALA A 467 -12.04 -1.05 -23.65
C ALA A 467 -13.05 0.04 -23.25
N ASP A 468 -13.92 -0.26 -22.30
CA ASP A 468 -14.99 0.65 -21.85
C ASP A 468 -14.59 1.57 -20.67
N SER A 469 -13.47 1.29 -20.01
CA SER A 469 -13.04 1.98 -18.78
C SER A 469 -11.52 1.99 -18.59
N THR A 470 -11.03 2.97 -17.84
CA THR A 470 -9.68 2.92 -17.24
C THR A 470 -9.65 1.89 -16.11
N GLU A 471 -8.57 1.10 -16.03
CA GLU A 471 -8.35 0.09 -15.00
C GLU A 471 -7.20 0.48 -14.08
N VAL A 472 -7.29 0.11 -12.81
CA VAL A 472 -6.23 0.28 -11.82
C VAL A 472 -5.88 -1.07 -11.21
N TYR A 473 -4.59 -1.36 -11.20
CA TYR A 473 -4.01 -2.48 -10.47
C TYR A 473 -3.07 -1.96 -9.39
N THR A 474 -2.95 -2.67 -8.28
CA THR A 474 -1.93 -2.38 -7.27
C THR A 474 -1.12 -3.64 -7.00
N LEU A 475 0.20 -3.53 -7.05
CA LEU A 475 1.13 -4.58 -6.69
C LEU A 475 1.78 -4.25 -5.35
N SER A 476 1.79 -5.21 -4.43
CA SER A 476 2.24 -5.02 -3.05
C SER A 476 3.75 -4.81 -2.97
N GLY A 477 4.19 -3.69 -2.42
CA GLY A 477 5.60 -3.42 -2.11
C GLY A 477 6.20 -4.44 -1.15
N PHE A 478 5.39 -5.01 -0.24
CA PHE A 478 5.82 -6.06 0.69
C PHE A 478 6.21 -7.35 -0.01
N SER A 479 5.45 -7.69 -1.05
CA SER A 479 5.76 -8.85 -1.88
C SER A 479 6.92 -8.61 -2.85
N ASN A 480 7.59 -7.45 -2.80
CA ASN A 480 8.44 -6.96 -3.89
C ASN A 480 7.69 -7.02 -5.24
N TYR A 481 6.43 -6.58 -5.20
CA TYR A 481 5.54 -6.46 -6.35
C TYR A 481 5.21 -7.77 -7.07
N GLN A 482 5.24 -8.90 -6.35
CA GLN A 482 4.87 -10.21 -6.88
C GLN A 482 3.37 -10.53 -6.71
N ASN A 483 2.66 -9.74 -5.92
CA ASN A 483 1.26 -9.98 -5.57
C ASN A 483 0.41 -8.77 -5.95
N TYR A 484 -0.71 -9.02 -6.62
CA TYR A 484 -1.75 -8.01 -6.80
C TYR A 484 -2.57 -7.89 -5.51
N THR A 485 -2.80 -6.66 -5.07
CA THR A 485 -3.69 -6.32 -3.93
C THR A 485 -4.95 -5.60 -4.40
N LEU A 486 -4.95 -5.11 -5.64
CA LEU A 486 -6.11 -4.52 -6.29
C LEU A 486 -6.09 -4.85 -7.78
N LYS A 487 -7.25 -5.19 -8.32
CA LYS A 487 -7.57 -5.13 -9.75
C LYS A 487 -8.98 -4.60 -9.89
N THR A 488 -9.14 -3.41 -10.44
CA THR A 488 -10.44 -2.74 -10.51
C THR A 488 -10.59 -1.93 -11.79
N LYS A 489 -11.83 -1.81 -12.25
CA LYS A 489 -12.21 -0.77 -13.21
C LYS A 489 -12.42 0.52 -12.42
N THR A 490 -12.31 1.67 -13.06
CA THR A 490 -12.67 2.95 -12.43
C THR A 490 -14.06 3.39 -12.91
N GLY A 491 -14.64 4.38 -12.24
CA GLY A 491 -15.81 5.13 -12.73
C GLY A 491 -15.49 6.05 -13.90
N LEU A 492 -14.21 6.14 -14.31
CA LEU A 492 -13.81 6.82 -15.53
C LEU A 492 -14.09 5.95 -16.75
N HIS A 493 -14.56 6.59 -17.81
CA HIS A 493 -14.52 6.03 -19.16
C HIS A 493 -13.07 5.75 -19.56
N ARG A 494 -12.87 5.02 -20.66
CA ARG A 494 -11.55 4.82 -21.26
C ARG A 494 -10.80 6.14 -21.40
N THR A 495 -9.52 6.14 -21.05
CA THR A 495 -8.63 7.30 -21.18
C THR A 495 -7.53 7.04 -22.22
N ASP A 496 -6.69 8.04 -22.46
CA ASP A 496 -5.62 8.01 -23.47
C ASP A 496 -4.42 8.87 -23.04
N GLY A 497 -3.49 9.16 -23.95
CA GLY A 497 -2.33 10.01 -23.70
C GLY A 497 -2.66 11.45 -23.26
N GLY A 498 -3.91 11.89 -23.44
CA GLY A 498 -4.44 13.13 -22.91
C GLY A 498 -4.68 13.10 -21.40
N PHE A 499 -4.58 11.95 -20.75
CA PHE A 499 -4.70 11.83 -19.29
C PHE A 499 -3.37 11.58 -18.60
N GLU A 500 -3.19 12.23 -17.46
CA GLU A 500 -2.14 11.98 -16.48
C GLU A 500 -2.77 11.66 -15.14
N PHE A 501 -2.22 10.68 -14.42
CA PHE A 501 -2.79 10.19 -13.16
C PHE A 501 -1.88 10.46 -11.97
N ALA A 502 -2.48 10.59 -10.79
CA ALA A 502 -1.77 10.65 -9.52
C ALA A 502 -2.58 9.96 -8.43
N MET A 503 -1.92 9.62 -7.33
CA MET A 503 -2.56 9.11 -6.11
C MET A 503 -2.36 10.15 -5.01
N VAL A 504 -3.44 10.57 -4.35
CA VAL A 504 -3.38 11.57 -3.28
C VAL A 504 -4.38 11.23 -2.18
N ASN A 505 -4.11 11.56 -0.92
CA ASN A 505 -5.13 11.46 0.14
C ASN A 505 -5.96 12.75 0.17
N TRP A 506 -7.01 12.84 -0.65
CA TRP A 506 -7.77 14.09 -0.83
C TRP A 506 -8.76 14.35 0.32
N ASN A 507 -9.40 13.28 0.79
CA ASN A 507 -10.45 13.35 1.82
C ASN A 507 -9.93 13.10 3.25
N GLY A 508 -8.63 12.85 3.42
CA GLY A 508 -8.01 12.62 4.73
C GLY A 508 -8.35 11.26 5.34
N THR A 509 -8.91 10.32 4.58
CA THR A 509 -9.30 8.99 5.09
C THR A 509 -8.11 8.08 5.38
N GLY A 510 -6.93 8.41 4.83
CA GLY A 510 -5.74 7.56 4.91
C GLY A 510 -5.62 6.57 3.76
N ASN A 511 -6.69 6.39 2.98
CA ASN A 511 -6.62 5.74 1.67
C ASN A 511 -6.17 6.75 0.62
N SER A 512 -5.47 6.28 -0.40
CA SER A 512 -5.12 7.13 -1.53
C SER A 512 -6.27 7.20 -2.53
N ASP A 513 -6.72 8.39 -2.90
CA ASP A 513 -7.70 8.67 -3.93
C ASP A 513 -7.02 8.77 -5.31
N LEU A 514 -7.70 8.32 -6.37
CA LEU A 514 -7.20 8.41 -7.73
C LEU A 514 -7.52 9.77 -8.32
N VAL A 515 -6.50 10.47 -8.77
CA VAL A 515 -6.64 11.70 -9.53
C VAL A 515 -6.39 11.43 -11.01
N ALA A 516 -7.27 11.91 -11.87
CA ALA A 516 -7.10 11.94 -13.31
C ALA A 516 -7.12 13.39 -13.80
N ILE A 517 -6.02 13.83 -14.39
CA ILE A 517 -5.88 15.15 -15.01
C ILE A 517 -6.08 14.99 -16.50
N LYS A 518 -7.11 15.65 -17.05
CA LYS A 518 -7.41 15.64 -18.47
C LYS A 518 -6.78 16.86 -19.13
N LYS A 519 -5.70 16.62 -19.89
CA LYS A 519 -5.10 17.56 -20.84
C LYS A 519 -6.04 17.65 -22.05
N ARG A 520 -6.35 18.86 -22.53
CA ARG A 520 -7.38 19.02 -23.56
C ARG A 520 -6.84 18.64 -24.95
N VAL A 521 -7.59 17.79 -25.67
CA VAL A 521 -7.54 17.69 -27.15
C VAL A 521 -8.88 18.09 -27.80
N THR A 522 -10.03 18.05 -27.11
CA THR A 522 -11.31 18.70 -27.53
C THR A 522 -12.26 18.98 -26.34
N GLY A 523 -13.18 19.95 -26.44
CA GLY A 523 -14.40 20.04 -25.58
C GLY A 523 -14.47 21.15 -24.51
N SER A 524 -13.51 21.27 -23.59
CA SER A 524 -13.51 22.30 -22.51
C SER A 524 -12.32 23.26 -22.53
N ASN A 525 -12.51 24.57 -22.31
CA ASN A 525 -11.45 25.60 -22.44
C ASN A 525 -10.38 25.59 -21.32
N SER A 526 -10.25 24.51 -20.56
CA SER A 526 -9.37 24.40 -19.39
C SER A 526 -8.90 22.96 -19.16
N THR A 527 -7.76 22.79 -18.50
CA THR A 527 -7.35 21.50 -17.91
C THR A 527 -8.34 21.11 -16.81
N GLU A 528 -8.82 19.86 -16.83
CA GLU A 528 -9.78 19.34 -15.83
C GLU A 528 -9.10 18.38 -14.86
N VAL A 529 -9.52 18.41 -13.60
CA VAL A 529 -9.11 17.49 -12.55
C VAL A 529 -10.32 16.70 -12.06
N HIS A 530 -10.17 15.38 -12.06
CA HIS A 530 -11.16 14.40 -11.65
C HIS A 530 -10.58 13.61 -10.47
N ILE A 531 -11.29 13.50 -9.35
CA ILE A 531 -10.85 12.75 -8.16
C ILE A 531 -11.88 11.69 -7.82
N LEU A 532 -11.44 10.43 -7.74
CA LEU A 532 -12.25 9.27 -7.41
C LEU A 532 -11.80 8.64 -6.10
N ALA A 533 -12.77 8.28 -5.25
CA ALA A 533 -12.53 7.78 -3.90
C ALA A 533 -11.78 6.43 -3.92
N GLY A 534 -10.71 6.34 -3.13
CA GLY A 534 -9.86 5.15 -2.97
C GLY A 534 -10.49 4.00 -2.21
#